data_AF-A0A3G6TBZ3-F1
#
_entry.id   AF-A0A3G6TBZ3-F1
#
_cell.length_a   1.000
_cell.length_b   1.000
_cell.length_c   1.000
_cell.angle_alpha   90.00
_cell.angle_beta   90.00
_cell.angle_gamma   90.00
#
_symmetry.space_group_name_H-M   'P 1'
#
loop_
_entity.id
_entity.type
_entity.pdbx_description
1 polymer ?
#
loop_
_entity_poly.entity_id
_entity_poly.type
_entity_poly.pdbx_seq_one_letter_code
_entity_poly.pdbx_strand_id
1 'polypeptide(L)'
;MKKLLVLAGTSIVLTSCSVNYGGYPIRNPYPANSGGSSAANTEREYNELMKTHKPETAEVLNDLLNNDDPGNPKTSISVNNSSPCNMVLTISGNNFFKKIPIGAGKTGYTMVTKNQNYSLSGMVCNSRYQSTKFITTSFSITLRN
;
A
#
# COMPACT_ATOMS: atom_id res chain seq x y z
N MET A 1 61.10 46.97 14.84
CA MET A 1 61.61 46.69 13.48
C MET A 1 61.61 45.19 13.26
N LYS A 2 60.97 44.71 12.17
CA LYS A 2 61.21 43.47 11.40
C LYS A 2 61.13 42.13 12.17
N LYS A 3 60.67 41.00 11.63
CA LYS A 3 59.91 40.56 10.44
C LYS A 3 59.62 39.06 10.72
N LEU A 4 58.51 38.57 10.16
CA LEU A 4 58.05 37.19 10.04
C LEU A 4 59.14 36.09 9.91
N LEU A 5 58.82 34.89 10.42
CA LEU A 5 58.91 33.66 9.62
C LEU A 5 58.05 32.52 10.20
N VAL A 6 57.22 31.97 9.32
CA VAL A 6 56.39 30.76 9.45
C VAL A 6 57.28 29.54 9.27
N LEU A 7 57.11 28.51 10.10
CA LEU A 7 57.56 27.14 9.79
C LEU A 7 56.49 26.14 10.21
N ALA A 8 55.98 25.45 9.19
CA ALA A 8 55.08 24.31 9.29
C ALA A 8 55.78 23.13 9.98
N GLY A 9 55.08 22.52 10.94
CA GLY A 9 55.51 21.30 11.63
C GLY A 9 54.40 20.26 11.60
N THR A 10 54.46 19.38 10.61
CA THR A 10 53.72 18.11 10.55
C THR A 10 54.45 17.03 11.35
N SER A 11 53.78 16.38 12.30
CA SER A 11 54.07 14.99 12.75
C SER A 11 52.82 14.42 13.43
N ILE A 12 52.02 13.67 12.68
CA ILE A 12 51.93 12.19 12.68
C ILE A 12 51.31 11.68 13.99
N VAL A 13 49.99 11.60 14.00
CA VAL A 13 49.24 10.76 14.95
C VAL A 13 49.23 9.35 14.37
N LEU A 14 49.89 8.43 15.07
CA LEU A 14 49.79 6.99 14.81
C LEU A 14 48.42 6.49 15.28
N THR A 15 47.40 6.58 14.42
CA THR A 15 46.17 5.80 14.60
C THR A 15 46.38 4.40 14.04
N SER A 16 46.44 3.44 14.95
CA SER A 16 46.45 2.00 14.71
C SER A 16 45.29 1.56 13.82
N CYS A 17 45.58 0.95 12.67
CA CYS A 17 44.61 0.22 11.87
C CYS A 17 44.42 -1.17 12.49
N SER A 18 43.31 -1.40 13.21
CA SER A 18 42.80 -2.76 13.42
C SER A 18 42.09 -3.20 12.14
N VAL A 19 42.76 -4.04 11.35
CA VAL A 19 42.16 -4.72 10.19
C VAL A 19 41.16 -5.76 10.69
N ASN A 20 39.88 -5.40 10.66
CA ASN A 20 38.80 -6.36 10.85
C ASN A 20 38.57 -7.07 9.51
N TYR A 21 39.05 -8.31 9.39
CA TYR A 21 38.59 -9.24 8.35
C TYR A 21 37.16 -9.68 8.68
N GLY A 22 36.22 -8.74 8.51
CA GLY A 22 34.79 -8.96 8.63
C GLY A 22 34.25 -9.43 7.28
N GLY A 23 33.69 -10.63 7.26
CA GLY A 23 33.26 -11.33 6.06
C GLY A 23 32.36 -10.52 5.11
N TYR A 24 32.39 -10.94 3.85
CA TYR A 24 31.46 -10.51 2.81
C TYR A 24 30.03 -10.41 3.36
N PRO A 25 29.29 -9.31 3.11
CA PRO A 25 27.89 -9.26 3.50
C PRO A 25 27.13 -10.30 2.70
N ILE A 26 26.75 -11.38 3.38
CA ILE A 26 25.65 -12.25 2.95
C ILE A 26 24.44 -11.32 2.89
N ARG A 27 23.99 -10.99 1.68
CA ARG A 27 22.68 -10.38 1.44
C ARG A 27 21.64 -11.41 1.86
N ASN A 28 21.28 -11.40 3.14
CA ASN A 28 20.00 -11.93 3.54
C ASN A 28 18.94 -10.94 3.03
N PRO A 29 17.96 -11.37 2.23
CA PRO A 29 16.81 -10.56 1.90
C PRO A 29 15.87 -10.56 3.11
N TYR A 30 16.26 -9.91 4.19
CA TYR A 30 15.30 -9.47 5.20
C TYR A 30 14.52 -8.31 4.58
N PRO A 31 13.17 -8.32 4.57
CA PRO A 31 12.42 -7.19 4.06
C PRO A 31 12.65 -6.01 4.99
N ALA A 32 13.49 -5.06 4.53
CA ALA A 32 13.56 -3.74 5.12
C ALA A 32 12.17 -3.11 4.99
N ASN A 33 11.51 -2.93 6.12
CA ASN A 33 10.27 -2.20 6.27
C ASN A 33 10.55 -0.71 5.99
N SER A 34 10.75 -0.38 4.72
CA SER A 34 10.80 0.99 4.23
C SER A 34 9.35 1.43 4.04
N GLY A 35 8.95 2.49 4.76
CA GLY A 35 7.62 3.08 4.75
C GLY A 35 7.24 3.62 3.38
N GLY A 36 6.91 2.73 2.46
CA GLY A 36 7.06 2.93 1.03
C GLY A 36 6.57 1.74 0.25
N SER A 37 5.28 1.40 0.28
CA SER A 37 4.73 0.39 -0.63
C SER A 37 5.05 0.83 -2.07
N SER A 38 6.01 0.18 -2.71
CA SER A 38 6.39 0.44 -4.09
C SER A 38 5.47 -0.31 -5.04
N ALA A 39 5.33 0.16 -6.27
CA ALA A 39 4.57 -0.55 -7.31
C ALA A 39 5.02 -2.02 -7.44
N ALA A 40 6.32 -2.28 -7.32
CA ALA A 40 6.88 -3.63 -7.38
C ALA A 40 6.42 -4.53 -6.23
N ASN A 41 6.26 -3.98 -5.02
CA ASN A 41 5.72 -4.73 -3.89
C ASN A 41 4.23 -5.01 -4.06
N THR A 42 3.48 -4.02 -4.57
CA THR A 42 2.05 -4.17 -4.87
C THR A 42 1.79 -5.24 -5.92
N GLU A 43 2.62 -5.34 -6.96
CA GLU A 43 2.47 -6.37 -7.98
C GLU A 43 2.67 -7.79 -7.41
N ARG A 44 3.62 -7.98 -6.50
CA ARG A 44 3.81 -9.28 -5.83
C ARG A 44 2.61 -9.64 -4.97
N GLU A 45 2.16 -8.70 -4.14
CA GLU A 45 1.00 -8.88 -3.28
C GLU A 45 -0.28 -9.18 -4.08
N TYR A 46 -0.48 -8.47 -5.20
CA TYR A 46 -1.56 -8.72 -6.14
C TYR A 46 -1.54 -10.18 -6.64
N ASN A 47 -0.39 -10.66 -7.12
CA ASN A 47 -0.25 -12.01 -7.66
C ASN A 47 -0.46 -13.11 -6.61
N GLU A 48 -0.15 -12.85 -5.34
CA GLU A 48 -0.42 -13.78 -4.25
C GLU A 48 -1.90 -13.80 -3.89
N LEU A 49 -2.52 -12.63 -3.73
CA LEU A 49 -3.93 -12.52 -3.37
C LEU A 49 -4.86 -13.04 -4.47
N MET A 50 -4.53 -12.81 -5.74
CA MET A 50 -5.40 -13.21 -6.85
C MET A 50 -5.58 -14.73 -6.96
N LYS A 51 -4.65 -15.53 -6.41
CA LYS A 51 -4.75 -17.00 -6.39
C LYS A 51 -5.87 -17.50 -5.47
N THR A 52 -6.16 -16.76 -4.41
CA THR A 52 -7.13 -17.14 -3.37
C THR A 52 -8.36 -16.23 -3.36
N HIS A 53 -8.31 -15.13 -4.09
CA HIS A 53 -9.38 -14.14 -4.13
C HIS A 53 -10.64 -14.71 -4.77
N LYS A 54 -11.74 -14.68 -4.02
CA LYS A 54 -13.08 -14.97 -4.52
C LYS A 54 -13.89 -13.67 -4.51
N PRO A 55 -14.29 -13.15 -5.67
CA PRO A 55 -15.07 -11.92 -5.73
C PRO A 55 -16.52 -12.15 -5.25
N GLU A 56 -17.08 -11.16 -4.56
CA GLU A 56 -18.45 -11.19 -4.00
C GLU A 56 -19.49 -10.68 -5.02
N THR A 57 -19.32 -11.01 -6.30
CA THR A 57 -20.12 -10.41 -7.41
C THR A 57 -21.61 -10.69 -7.30
N ALA A 58 -22.02 -11.86 -6.84
CA ALA A 58 -23.43 -12.20 -6.69
C ALA A 58 -24.11 -11.38 -5.58
N GLU A 59 -23.45 -11.22 -4.44
CA GLU A 59 -23.97 -10.44 -3.31
C GLU A 59 -24.04 -8.96 -3.66
N VAL A 60 -23.02 -8.43 -4.33
CA VAL A 60 -23.00 -7.04 -4.79
C VAL A 60 -24.08 -6.79 -5.84
N LEU A 61 -24.24 -7.69 -6.81
CA LEU A 61 -25.31 -7.55 -7.81
C LEU A 61 -26.68 -7.53 -7.14
N ASN A 62 -26.91 -8.42 -6.17
CA ASN A 62 -28.16 -8.45 -5.41
C ASN A 62 -28.38 -7.14 -4.63
N ASP A 63 -27.36 -6.61 -3.96
CA ASP A 63 -27.45 -5.33 -3.24
C ASP A 63 -27.82 -4.17 -4.17
N LEU A 64 -27.15 -4.06 -5.33
CA LEU A 64 -27.41 -3.03 -6.32
C LEU A 64 -28.83 -3.11 -6.92
N LEU A 65 -29.37 -4.32 -7.09
CA LEU A 65 -30.73 -4.52 -7.63
C LEU A 65 -31.83 -4.24 -6.61
N ASN A 66 -31.54 -4.41 -5.31
CA ASN A 66 -32.51 -4.19 -4.23
C ASN A 66 -32.60 -2.73 -3.77
N ASN A 67 -32.07 -1.77 -4.54
CA ASN A 67 -32.20 -0.32 -4.34
C ASN A 67 -31.96 0.16 -2.89
N ASP A 68 -30.85 -0.31 -2.29
CA ASP A 68 -30.44 0.07 -0.93
C ASP A 68 -31.50 -0.21 0.17
N ASP A 69 -32.21 -1.35 0.08
CA ASP A 69 -33.19 -1.81 1.08
C ASP A 69 -32.79 -1.44 2.52
N PRO A 70 -33.59 -0.62 3.25
CA PRO A 70 -33.28 -0.21 4.62
C PRO A 70 -33.24 -1.38 5.60
N GLY A 71 -33.87 -2.52 5.27
CA GLY A 71 -33.82 -3.75 6.06
C GLY A 71 -32.49 -4.52 5.94
N ASN A 72 -31.71 -4.30 4.87
CA ASN A 72 -30.43 -4.97 4.68
C ASN A 72 -29.32 -4.24 5.47
N PRO A 73 -28.67 -4.90 6.46
CA PRO A 73 -27.61 -4.28 7.26
C PRO A 73 -26.28 -4.14 6.51
N LYS A 74 -26.15 -4.74 5.32
CA LYS A 74 -24.96 -4.69 4.48
C LYS A 74 -25.23 -3.93 3.18
N THR A 75 -24.17 -3.43 2.58
CA THR A 75 -24.17 -2.79 1.27
C THR A 75 -22.83 -3.00 0.56
N SER A 76 -22.76 -2.64 -0.71
CA SER A 76 -21.63 -2.90 -1.59
C SER A 76 -20.70 -1.70 -1.75
N ILE A 77 -19.40 -2.00 -1.88
CA ILE A 77 -18.39 -1.06 -2.37
C ILE A 77 -17.85 -1.60 -3.69
N SER A 78 -17.91 -0.77 -4.73
CA SER A 78 -17.35 -1.03 -6.05
C SER A 78 -16.18 -0.09 -6.32
N VAL A 79 -15.03 -0.63 -6.72
CA VAL A 79 -13.83 0.17 -7.01
C VAL A 79 -13.32 -0.17 -8.40
N ASN A 80 -13.49 0.77 -9.33
CA ASN A 80 -12.99 0.66 -10.69
C ASN A 80 -11.55 1.19 -10.76
N ASN A 81 -10.60 0.31 -11.04
CA ASN A 81 -9.22 0.68 -11.32
C ASN A 81 -9.07 1.02 -12.82
N SER A 82 -9.22 2.29 -13.17
CA SER A 82 -8.99 2.78 -14.54
C SER A 82 -7.53 3.13 -14.82
N SER A 83 -6.60 2.69 -13.98
CA SER A 83 -5.16 2.85 -14.21
C SER A 83 -4.59 1.68 -15.03
N PRO A 84 -3.40 1.84 -15.64
CA PRO A 84 -2.72 0.76 -16.36
C PRO A 84 -2.01 -0.25 -15.43
N CYS A 85 -2.07 -0.09 -14.12
CA CYS A 85 -1.35 -0.92 -13.16
C CYS A 85 -2.32 -1.77 -12.34
N ASN A 86 -1.89 -2.96 -11.92
CA ASN A 86 -2.60 -3.70 -10.89
C ASN A 86 -2.47 -2.97 -9.55
N MET A 87 -3.47 -3.16 -8.69
CA MET A 87 -3.46 -2.61 -7.34
C MET A 87 -3.99 -3.61 -6.32
N VAL A 88 -3.67 -3.37 -5.05
CA VAL A 88 -4.31 -4.02 -3.91
C VAL A 88 -4.98 -2.93 -3.09
N LEU A 89 -6.31 -3.00 -3.00
CA LEU A 89 -7.09 -2.11 -2.17
C LEU A 89 -7.27 -2.74 -0.78
N THR A 90 -6.83 -2.03 0.25
CA THR A 90 -7.12 -2.36 1.64
C THR A 90 -8.32 -1.55 2.10
N ILE A 91 -9.34 -2.26 2.56
CA ILE A 91 -10.55 -1.69 3.16
C ILE A 91 -10.54 -2.09 4.63
N SER A 92 -10.56 -1.10 5.51
CA SER A 92 -10.55 -1.29 6.95
C SER A 92 -11.65 -0.48 7.62
N GLY A 93 -12.26 -1.04 8.66
CA GLY A 93 -13.33 -0.42 9.42
C GLY A 93 -13.52 -1.15 10.74
N ASN A 94 -14.61 -0.84 11.44
CA ASN A 94 -14.92 -1.53 12.69
C ASN A 94 -15.14 -3.04 12.45
N ASN A 95 -14.28 -3.88 13.03
CA ASN A 95 -14.28 -5.34 12.87
C ASN A 95 -14.25 -5.83 11.42
N PHE A 96 -13.77 -5.00 10.48
CA PHE A 96 -13.69 -5.34 9.07
C PHE A 96 -12.30 -5.00 8.53
N PHE A 97 -11.65 -5.98 7.91
CA PHE A 97 -10.39 -5.79 7.22
C PHE A 97 -10.35 -6.72 6.02
N LYS A 98 -10.23 -6.15 4.82
CA LYS A 98 -10.17 -6.92 3.58
C LYS A 98 -9.18 -6.29 2.60
N LYS A 99 -8.37 -7.14 1.97
CA LYS A 99 -7.53 -6.77 0.84
C LYS A 99 -8.14 -7.34 -0.43
N ILE A 100 -8.30 -6.49 -1.43
CA ILE A 100 -8.92 -6.84 -2.71
C ILE A 100 -7.89 -6.56 -3.80
N PRO A 101 -7.37 -7.60 -4.49
CA PRO A 101 -6.55 -7.40 -5.66
C PRO A 101 -7.45 -6.94 -6.82
N ILE A 102 -7.11 -5.82 -7.45
CA ILE A 102 -7.86 -5.24 -8.57
C ILE A 102 -6.90 -5.05 -9.75
N GLY A 103 -7.13 -5.80 -10.81
CA GLY A 103 -6.30 -5.74 -12.02
C GLY A 103 -6.42 -4.39 -12.73
N ALA A 104 -5.47 -4.09 -13.61
CA ALA A 104 -5.53 -2.93 -14.49
C ALA A 104 -6.81 -2.94 -15.34
N GLY A 105 -7.54 -1.81 -15.36
CA GLY A 105 -8.81 -1.67 -16.09
C GLY A 105 -9.95 -2.55 -15.57
N LYS A 106 -9.87 -3.08 -14.34
CA LYS A 106 -10.89 -3.96 -13.75
C LYS A 106 -11.57 -3.30 -12.55
N THR A 107 -12.72 -3.86 -12.17
CA THR A 107 -13.48 -3.45 -10.98
C THR A 107 -13.38 -4.51 -9.89
N GLY A 108 -13.03 -4.08 -8.68
CA GLY A 108 -13.10 -4.87 -7.47
C GLY A 108 -14.38 -4.57 -6.70
N TYR A 109 -14.83 -5.55 -5.92
CA TYR A 109 -16.11 -5.51 -5.22
C TYR A 109 -15.99 -6.07 -3.81
N THR A 110 -16.72 -5.51 -2.86
CA THR A 110 -16.95 -6.17 -1.57
C THR A 110 -18.23 -5.72 -0.88
N MET A 111 -18.78 -6.60 -0.06
CA MET A 111 -19.84 -6.26 0.89
C MET A 111 -19.27 -5.75 2.21
N VAL A 112 -19.92 -4.72 2.75
CA VAL A 112 -19.59 -4.07 4.01
C VAL A 112 -20.87 -3.84 4.82
N THR A 113 -20.77 -3.65 6.14
CA THR A 113 -21.92 -3.27 6.97
C THR A 113 -22.17 -1.76 6.87
N LYS A 114 -23.45 -1.37 6.82
CA LYS A 114 -23.87 0.04 6.70
C LYS A 114 -23.59 0.85 7.98
N ASN A 115 -23.74 2.16 7.85
CA ASN A 115 -23.77 3.15 8.92
C ASN A 115 -22.46 3.22 9.73
N GLN A 116 -21.33 3.05 9.05
CA GLN A 116 -20.02 3.23 9.68
C GLN A 116 -18.94 3.72 8.73
N ASN A 117 -17.82 4.14 9.31
CA ASN A 117 -16.66 4.64 8.58
C ASN A 117 -15.76 3.49 8.11
N TYR A 118 -15.34 3.61 6.86
CA TYR A 118 -14.33 2.75 6.24
C TYR A 118 -13.16 3.59 5.73
N SER A 119 -11.95 3.13 6.02
CA SER A 119 -10.70 3.61 5.45
C SER A 119 -10.32 2.74 4.26
N LEU A 120 -10.30 3.36 3.09
CA LEU A 120 -9.92 2.78 1.80
C LEU A 120 -8.51 3.25 1.49
N SER A 121 -7.58 2.33 1.24
CA SER A 121 -6.20 2.68 0.92
C SER A 121 -5.57 1.71 -0.06
N GLY A 122 -4.61 2.16 -0.85
CA GLY A 122 -3.89 1.31 -1.80
C GLY A 122 -2.88 2.09 -2.62
N MET A 123 -2.01 1.36 -3.32
CA MET A 123 -1.10 1.92 -4.31
C MET A 123 -1.71 1.75 -5.69
N VAL A 124 -1.89 2.86 -6.42
CA VAL A 124 -2.32 2.87 -7.83
C VAL A 124 -1.12 3.31 -8.66
N CYS A 125 -0.52 2.38 -9.40
CA CYS A 125 0.81 2.58 -10.00
C CYS A 125 1.83 3.00 -8.92
N ASN A 126 2.22 4.29 -8.87
CA ASN A 126 3.15 4.84 -7.89
C ASN A 126 2.50 5.85 -6.93
N SER A 127 1.19 6.02 -7.01
CA SER A 127 0.44 7.01 -6.25
C SER A 127 -0.31 6.34 -5.10
N ARG A 128 -0.21 6.90 -3.89
CA ARG A 128 -0.98 6.44 -2.74
C ARG A 128 -2.40 6.98 -2.81
N TYR A 129 -3.37 6.07 -2.87
CA TYR A 129 -4.76 6.38 -2.59
C TYR A 129 -5.05 6.15 -1.11
N GLN A 130 -5.68 7.12 -0.46
CA GLN A 130 -6.20 6.98 0.89
C GLN A 130 -7.44 7.86 1.05
N SER A 131 -8.53 7.28 1.54
CA SER A 131 -9.79 7.99 1.78
C SER A 131 -10.56 7.34 2.91
N THR A 132 -11.18 8.15 3.77
CA THR A 132 -12.17 7.68 4.73
C THR A 132 -13.57 8.06 4.24
N LYS A 133 -14.51 7.11 4.27
CA LYS A 133 -15.90 7.32 3.83
C LYS A 133 -16.86 6.71 4.85
N PHE A 134 -17.92 7.45 5.15
CA PHE A 134 -19.07 6.93 5.88
C PHE A 134 -20.01 6.27 4.88
N ILE A 135 -20.23 4.96 5.03
CA ILE A 135 -20.98 4.16 4.05
C ILE A 135 -22.36 3.83 4.60
N THR A 136 -23.40 4.39 3.99
CA THR A 136 -24.82 4.14 4.33
C THR A 136 -25.55 3.33 3.27
N THR A 137 -25.10 3.42 2.03
CA THR A 137 -25.67 2.83 0.83
C THR A 137 -24.56 2.37 -0.10
N SER A 138 -24.93 1.77 -1.23
CA SER A 138 -23.98 1.28 -2.22
C SER A 138 -23.06 2.40 -2.68
N PHE A 139 -21.76 2.15 -2.68
CA PHE A 139 -20.74 3.16 -2.97
C PHE A 139 -19.84 2.71 -4.12
N SER A 140 -19.63 3.61 -5.09
CA SER A 140 -18.75 3.33 -6.24
C SER A 140 -17.71 4.43 -6.41
N ILE A 141 -16.46 4.03 -6.64
CA ILE A 141 -15.36 4.95 -6.96
C ILE A 141 -14.59 4.48 -8.18
N THR A 142 -14.09 5.44 -8.95
CA THR A 142 -13.15 5.19 -10.03
C THR A 142 -11.81 5.81 -9.67
N LEU A 143 -10.77 4.98 -9.66
CA LEU A 143 -9.39 5.39 -9.43
C LEU A 143 -8.68 5.55 -10.78
N ARG A 144 -7.98 6.66 -10.94
CA ARG A 144 -7.19 7.01 -12.14
C ARG A 144 -5.77 7.37 -11.69
N ASN A 145 -4.79 7.22 -12.58
CA ASN A 145 -3.42 7.66 -12.36
C ASN A 145 -3.09 8.87 -13.22
#